data_AF-A0A9N7TL35-F1
#
_entry.id   AF-A0A9N7TL35-F1
#
_cell.length_a   1.000
_cell.length_b   1.000
_cell.length_c   1.000
_cell.angle_alpha   90.00
_cell.angle_beta   90.00
_cell.angle_gamma   90.00
#
_symmetry.space_group_name_H-M   'P 1'
#
loop_
_entity.id
_entity.type
_entity.pdbx_description
1 polymer ?
#
loop_
_entity_poly.entity_id
_entity_poly.type
_entity_poly.pdbx_seq_one_letter_code
_entity_poly.pdbx_strand_id
1 'polypeptide(L)' 'MFNHHFFGGEASSAVLQAFLNESDKEKVVMVADPPFGGLVKPLANSFSLISQTWKKLQSSESSDADMTNDVDLPVFL' A
#
# COMPACT_ATOMS: atom_id res chain seq x y z
N MET A 1 5.92 -4.98 -4.68
CA MET A 1 5.55 -4.36 -5.97
C MET A 1 4.83 -5.33 -6.92
N PHE A 2 5.30 -6.54 -7.22
CA PHE A 2 4.43 -7.55 -7.90
C PHE A 2 4.01 -8.72 -6.99
N ASN A 3 4.80 -9.02 -5.97
CA ASN A 3 4.64 -10.16 -5.07
C ASN A 3 4.61 -9.77 -3.58
N HIS A 4 4.50 -8.47 -3.26
CA HIS A 4 4.55 -7.95 -1.88
C HIS A 4 5.73 -8.50 -1.03
N HIS A 5 6.90 -8.70 -1.63
CA HIS A 5 8.06 -9.25 -0.94
C HIS A 5 8.97 -8.17 -0.34
N PHE A 6 9.40 -8.39 0.92
CA PHE A 6 10.37 -7.56 1.62
C PHE A 6 11.73 -8.26 1.68
N PHE A 7 12.75 -7.70 1.02
CA PHE A 7 14.11 -8.28 1.03
C PHE A 7 14.75 -8.29 2.42
N GLY A 8 14.40 -7.33 3.29
CA GLY A 8 14.81 -7.32 4.69
C GLY A 8 13.90 -8.14 5.61
N GLY A 9 13.00 -8.97 5.05
CA GLY A 9 12.09 -9.83 5.80
C GLY A 9 11.20 -9.06 6.77
N GLU A 10 10.93 -9.67 7.93
CA GLU A 10 10.03 -9.13 8.95
C GLU A 10 10.46 -7.77 9.50
N ALA A 11 11.76 -7.47 9.53
CA ALA A 11 12.23 -6.17 10.00
C ALA A 11 11.74 -5.04 9.09
N SER A 12 11.80 -5.22 7.77
CA SER A 12 11.28 -4.23 6.81
C SER A 12 9.75 -4.17 6.81
N SER A 13 9.07 -5.30 7.04
CA SER A 13 7.62 -5.34 7.21
C SER A 13 7.17 -4.55 8.45
N ALA A 14 7.88 -4.72 9.57
CA ALA A 14 7.62 -3.99 10.81
C ALA A 14 7.84 -2.49 10.67
N VAL A 15 8.87 -2.07 9.92
CA VAL A 15 9.10 -0.64 9.61
C VAL A 15 7.94 -0.05 8.81
N LEU A 16 7.42 -0.77 7.80
CA LEU A 16 6.24 -0.31 7.05
C LEU A 16 5.01 -0.21 7.95
N GLN A 17 4.77 -1.19 8.81
CA GLN A 17 3.63 -1.18 9.73
C GLN A 17 3.71 -0.04 10.75
N ALA A 18 4.90 0.21 11.31
CA ALA A 18 5.14 1.33 12.21
C ALA A 18 4.85 2.67 11.51
N PHE A 19 5.40 2.87 10.31
CA PHE A 19 5.16 4.08 9.52
C PHE A 19 3.68 4.30 9.22
N LEU A 20 2.95 3.26 8.84
CA LEU A 20 1.50 3.33 8.58
C LEU A 20 0.66 3.60 9.84
N ASN A 21 1.18 3.25 11.02
CA ASN A 21 0.53 3.48 12.30
C ASN A 21 0.85 4.87 12.89
N GLU A 22 2.05 5.40 12.62
CA GLU A 22 2.48 6.75 13.05
C GLU A 22 1.66 7.88 12.44
N SER A 23 0.99 7.65 11.31
CA SER A 23 0.14 8.64 10.64
C SER A 23 -1.11 9.08 11.41
N ASP A 24 -1.27 8.77 12.71
CA ASP A 24 -2.30 9.28 13.62
C ASP A 24 -3.72 9.41 13.01
N LYS A 25 -4.10 8.42 12.18
CA LYS A 25 -5.37 8.37 11.44
C LYS A 25 -5.57 9.49 10.40
N GLU A 26 -4.52 10.26 10.07
CA GLU A 26 -4.52 11.20 8.96
C GLU A 26 -4.57 10.49 7.60
N LYS A 27 -4.96 11.25 6.57
CA LYS A 27 -5.08 10.73 5.20
C LYS A 27 -3.71 10.31 4.68
N VAL A 28 -3.50 9.00 4.55
CA VAL A 28 -2.32 8.43 3.90
C VAL A 28 -2.55 8.40 2.38
N VAL A 29 -1.61 8.96 1.63
CA VAL A 29 -1.58 8.87 0.16
C VAL A 29 -0.42 7.96 -0.24
N MET A 30 -0.74 6.90 -0.99
CA MET A 30 0.28 6.08 -1.64
C MET A 30 0.55 6.63 -3.03
N VAL A 31 1.79 7.04 -3.30
CA VAL A 31 2.23 7.46 -4.64
C VAL A 31 3.13 6.39 -5.23
N ALA A 32 2.85 5.93 -6.45
CA ALA A 32 3.66 4.91 -7.12
C ALA A 32 3.78 5.15 -8.63
N ASP A 33 4.99 4.98 -9.17
CA ASP A 33 5.31 4.94 -10.61
C ASP A 33 5.95 3.58 -10.97
N PRO A 34 5.14 2.51 -11.10
CA PRO A 34 5.63 1.16 -11.33
C PRO A 34 5.92 0.90 -12.82
N PRO A 35 6.89 0.04 -13.19
CA PRO A 35 7.22 -0.21 -14.59
C PRO A 35 6.06 -0.85 -15.38
N PHE A 36 5.67 -0.25 -16.51
CA PHE A 36 4.52 -0.66 -17.33
C PHE A 36 4.93 -1.65 -18.43
N GLY A 37 4.89 -2.94 -18.10
CA GLY A 37 5.29 -4.03 -19.01
C GLY A 37 4.41 -5.27 -18.98
N GLY A 38 3.14 -5.15 -18.57
CA GLY A 38 2.16 -6.26 -18.61
C GLY A 38 1.87 -6.95 -17.27
N LEU A 39 2.34 -6.43 -16.14
CA LEU A 39 2.10 -6.99 -14.80
C LEU A 39 1.19 -6.11 -13.91
N VAL A 40 0.21 -5.44 -14.52
CA VAL A 40 -0.72 -4.54 -13.80
C VAL A 40 -1.56 -5.30 -12.76
N LYS A 41 -1.92 -6.57 -13.01
CA LYS A 41 -2.74 -7.37 -12.09
C LYS A 41 -1.99 -7.78 -10.80
N PRO A 42 -0.76 -8.34 -10.86
CA PRO A 42 0.05 -8.56 -9.65
C PRO A 42 0.41 -7.25 -8.90
N LEU A 43 0.52 -6.15 -9.63
CA LEU A 43 0.74 -4.83 -9.07
C LEU A 43 -0.47 -4.35 -8.26
N ALA A 44 -1.68 -4.41 -8.83
CA ALA A 44 -2.92 -4.09 -8.11
C ALA A 44 -3.11 -4.96 -6.87
N ASN A 45 -2.71 -6.25 -6.93
CA ASN A 45 -2.73 -7.13 -5.76
C ASN A 45 -1.76 -6.65 -4.66
N SER A 46 -0.55 -6.22 -5.04
CA SER A 46 0.43 -5.70 -4.07
C SER A 46 -0.07 -4.42 -3.40
N PHE A 47 -0.71 -3.50 -4.14
CA PHE A 47 -1.32 -2.31 -3.56
C PHE A 47 -2.48 -2.64 -2.63
N SER A 48 -3.35 -3.57 -3.04
CA SER A 48 -4.47 -4.03 -2.22
C SER A 48 -4.02 -4.59 -0.86
N LEU A 49 -2.91 -5.34 -0.83
CA LEU A 49 -2.33 -5.86 0.42
C LEU A 49 -1.85 -4.73 1.34
N ILE A 50 -1.28 -3.66 0.79
CA ILE A 50 -0.82 -2.52 1.60
C ILE A 50 -2.03 -1.75 2.16
N SER A 51 -3.07 -1.51 1.36
CA SER A 51 -4.30 -0.88 1.85
C SER A 51 -5.00 -1.72 2.92
N GLN A 52 -5.01 -3.05 2.80
CA GLN A 52 -5.55 -3.96 3.82
C GLN A 52 -4.76 -3.91 5.12
N THR A 53 -3.43 -3.91 5.04
CA THR A 53 -2.56 -3.78 6.22
C THR A 53 -2.83 -2.47 6.96
N TRP A 54 -2.94 -1.35 6.23
CA TRP A 54 -3.30 -0.08 6.83
C TRP A 54 -4.70 -0.11 7.45
N LYS A 55 -5.74 -0.60 6.73
CA LYS A 55 -7.09 -0.74 7.29
C LYS A 55 -7.12 -1.58 8.56
N LYS A 56 -6.35 -2.67 8.62
CA LYS A 56 -6.25 -3.52 9.81
C LYS A 56 -5.62 -2.78 11.00
N LEU A 57 -4.64 -1.93 10.76
CA LEU A 57 -4.03 -1.08 11.77
C LEU A 57 -5.00 0.01 12.26
N GLN A 58 -5.89 0.52 11.38
CA GLN A 58 -6.91 1.51 11.74
C GLN A 58 -8.16 0.91 12.41
N SER A 59 -8.50 -0.36 12.11
CA SER A 59 -9.73 -1.04 12.55
C SER A 59 -9.83 -1.30 14.07
N SER A 60 -8.87 -0.85 14.88
CA SER A 60 -9.09 -0.83 16.34
C SER A 60 -10.15 0.20 16.74
N GLU A 61 -10.46 1.20 15.90
CA GLU A 61 -11.59 2.11 16.07
C GLU A 61 -12.23 2.49 14.73
N SER A 62 -13.56 2.45 14.67
CA SER A 62 -14.43 2.49 13.50
C SER A 62 -14.35 3.75 12.61
N SER A 63 -13.30 3.92 11.81
CA SER A 63 -13.28 4.92 10.73
C SER A 63 -13.29 4.25 9.35
N ASP A 64 -14.32 4.54 8.56
CA ASP A 64 -14.53 4.13 7.15
C ASP A 64 -13.58 4.86 6.18
N ALA A 65 -12.38 5.21 6.67
CA ALA A 65 -11.39 5.92 5.88
C ALA A 65 -10.75 4.93 4.90
N ASP A 66 -10.74 5.30 3.61
CA ASP A 66 -10.05 4.54 2.58
C ASP A 66 -8.70 5.20 2.25
N MET A 67 -7.68 4.37 2.03
CA MET A 67 -6.37 4.86 1.60
C MET A 67 -6.47 5.34 0.16
N THR A 68 -6.01 6.57 -0.12
CA THR A 68 -5.99 7.09 -1.49
C THR A 68 -4.73 6.59 -2.21
N ASN A 69 -4.90 5.89 -3.32
CA ASN A 69 -3.80 5.43 -4.17
C ASN A 69 -3.69 6.36 -5.39
N ASP A 70 -2.56 7.05 -5.50
CA ASP A 70 -2.17 7.84 -6.66
C ASP A 70 -1.11 7.04 -7.43
N VAL A 71 -1.56 6.32 -8.46
CA VAL A 71 -0.69 5.48 -9.29
C VAL A 71 -0.57 6.18 -10.63
N ASP A 72 0.63 6.66 -10.93
CA ASP A 72 0.93 7.16 -12.26
C ASP A 72 0.86 5.96 -13.20
N LEU A 73 -0.05 5.99 -14.17
CA LEU A 73 -0.26 4.94 -15.16
C LEU A 73 -0.27 5.62 -16.53
N PRO A 74 0.42 5.09 -17.55
CA PRO A 74 0.31 5.60 -18.90
C PRO A 74 -1.15 5.50 -19.35
N VAL A 75 -1.62 6.54 -20.03
CA VAL A 75 -3.01 6.77 -20.48
C VAL A 75 -3.60 5.62 -21.35
N PHE A 76 -2.78 4.65 -21.75
CA PHE A 76 -3.13 3.53 -22.63
C PHE A 76 -3.20 2.16 -21.92
N LEU A 77 -3.15 2.11 -20.59
CA LEU A 77 -3.41 0.89 -19.80
C LEU A 77 -4.89 0.71 -19.45
#